data_AF-A0A9P9TFT0-F1
#
_entry.id   AF-A0A9P9TFT0-F1
#
_cell.length_a   1.000
_cell.length_b   1.000
_cell.length_c   1.000
_cell.angle_alpha   90.00
_cell.angle_beta   90.00
_cell.angle_gamma   90.00
#
_symmetry.space_group_name_H-M   'P 1'
#
loop_
_entity.id
_entity.type
_entity.pdbx_description
1 polymer ?
#
loop_
_entity_poly.entity_id
_entity_poly.type
_entity_poly.pdbx_seq_one_letter_code
_entity_poly.pdbx_strand_id
1 'polypeptide(L)'
;MFFSRIWVLALNSLLFFNSVLSFPQPIPLNDGDSPKELLGDLLTVGVRTTTGQTVQNILLGLETGQSAIVVDQASACAAQSVCCVWYSVATDLTKLFLARDGTCNDDARAAIRLGFHDAGTWSKSNKAAGLDFGGADGSILIAAFEEQNRGENNGLQTIIVKMQKLAKKWKVGLADLVQYAATHAVVTCPLGPRVRTFVGRKDATQPAPPGLLPSVHALSSDLIALFQDKTIDPHTLTALVGAHSCSKQFNQDTAHPGSAQDSTPGVWDVKFYNETIATKPNKKLFIFDSDKALASDARIVTEWRAFISDQAHWNEDYSAAHVRLSMLGVNNINDLTECTGTLPAARNKFP
;
A
#
# COMPACT_ATOMS: atom_id res chain seq x y z
N MET A 1 59.42 2.28 59.17
CA MET A 1 58.51 3.28 58.55
C MET A 1 57.77 2.59 57.41
N PHE A 2 56.45 2.55 57.53
CA PHE A 2 55.50 1.91 56.62
C PHE A 2 55.56 2.51 55.20
N PHE A 3 55.34 1.70 54.16
CA PHE A 3 54.08 1.69 53.41
C PHE A 3 54.02 0.48 52.45
N SER A 4 53.02 -0.36 52.69
CA SER A 4 52.59 -1.49 51.85
C SER A 4 51.70 -0.96 50.72
N ARG A 5 51.90 -1.45 49.48
CA ARG A 5 50.96 -1.26 48.36
C ARG A 5 50.20 -2.57 48.14
N ILE A 6 48.93 -2.54 48.50
CA ILE A 6 47.92 -3.57 48.25
C ILE A 6 47.38 -3.37 46.83
N TRP A 7 47.33 -4.44 46.04
CA TRP A 7 46.55 -4.53 44.81
C TRP A 7 45.11 -4.89 45.17
N VAL A 8 44.16 -4.00 44.84
CA VAL A 8 42.71 -4.26 44.98
C VAL A 8 42.15 -4.58 43.60
N LEU A 9 41.57 -5.79 43.49
CA LEU A 9 40.74 -6.25 42.39
C LEU A 9 39.46 -5.40 42.33
N ALA A 10 39.23 -4.72 41.21
CA ALA A 10 37.97 -4.04 40.94
C ALA A 10 36.97 -5.02 40.32
N LEU A 11 35.89 -5.32 41.04
CA LEU A 11 34.67 -5.92 40.48
C LEU A 11 33.96 -4.87 39.62
N ASN A 12 33.71 -5.18 38.34
CA ASN A 12 32.84 -4.40 37.47
C ASN A 12 31.38 -4.77 37.73
N SER A 13 30.65 -3.89 38.43
CA SER A 13 29.19 -3.90 38.47
C SER A 13 28.67 -3.05 37.29
N LEU A 14 28.20 -3.71 36.23
CA LEU A 14 27.48 -3.06 35.13
C LEU A 14 26.03 -2.80 35.55
N LEU A 15 25.73 -1.55 35.91
CA LEU A 15 24.37 -1.03 36.03
C LEU A 15 23.83 -0.74 34.63
N PHE A 16 22.74 -1.40 34.25
CA PHE A 16 21.98 -1.09 33.03
C PHE A 16 21.23 0.23 33.22
N PHE A 17 21.71 1.29 32.56
CA PHE A 17 20.95 2.51 32.35
C PHE A 17 20.04 2.33 31.12
N ASN A 18 18.74 2.13 31.35
CA ASN A 18 17.72 2.37 30.34
C ASN A 18 17.60 3.89 30.12
N SER A 19 18.39 4.43 29.19
CA SER A 19 18.16 5.77 28.65
C SER A 19 17.32 5.65 27.39
N VAL A 20 16.03 5.93 27.52
CA VAL A 20 15.16 6.19 26.38
C VAL A 20 15.58 7.55 25.84
N LEU A 21 16.42 7.56 24.80
CA LEU A 21 16.68 8.78 24.04
C LEU A 21 15.39 9.11 23.27
N SER A 22 14.56 9.97 23.85
CA SER A 22 13.47 10.62 23.15
C SER A 22 14.07 11.57 22.11
N PHE A 23 14.14 11.11 20.86
CA PHE A 23 14.32 11.99 19.72
C PHE A 23 13.19 13.02 19.71
N PRO A 24 13.47 14.31 19.42
CA PRO A 24 12.41 15.27 19.18
C PRO A 24 11.53 14.73 18.06
N GLN A 25 10.25 14.52 18.37
CA GLN A 25 9.24 14.14 17.39
C GLN A 25 9.24 15.21 16.29
N PRO A 26 9.19 14.84 15.00
CA PRO A 26 8.80 15.79 13.97
C PRO A 26 7.46 16.38 14.40
N ILE A 27 7.42 17.70 14.56
CA ILE A 27 6.15 18.41 14.69
C ILE A 27 5.39 18.10 13.41
N PRO A 28 4.14 17.59 13.45
CA PRO A 28 3.33 17.46 12.25
C PRO A 28 3.25 18.85 11.63
N LEU A 29 3.82 19.02 10.44
CA LEU A 29 3.51 20.17 9.62
C LEU A 29 2.01 20.06 9.36
N ASN A 30 1.21 20.91 10.01
CA ASN A 30 -0.20 21.04 9.69
C ASN A 30 -0.29 21.80 8.37
N ASP A 31 -0.18 21.05 7.28
CA ASP A 31 -0.30 21.45 5.88
C ASP A 31 -1.77 21.65 5.44
N GLY A 32 -2.73 21.46 6.34
CA GLY A 32 -4.17 21.57 6.06
C GLY A 32 -4.89 20.23 5.96
N ASP A 33 -4.22 19.13 6.32
CA ASP A 33 -4.81 17.80 6.33
C ASP A 33 -6.02 17.64 7.27
N SER A 34 -6.95 16.77 6.88
CA SER A 34 -8.09 16.40 7.72
C SER A 34 -7.62 15.58 8.92
N PRO A 35 -8.32 15.62 10.08
CA PRO A 35 -7.96 14.80 11.23
C PRO A 35 -7.85 13.33 10.85
N LYS A 36 -6.66 12.74 11.04
CA LYS A 36 -6.40 11.34 10.69
C LYS A 36 -7.15 10.41 11.67
N GLU A 37 -7.95 9.50 11.12
CA GLU A 37 -8.83 8.60 11.87
C GLU A 37 -8.17 7.23 12.09
N LEU A 38 -8.38 6.59 13.24
CA LEU A 38 -8.00 5.18 13.45
C LEU A 38 -9.03 4.24 12.80
N LEU A 39 -8.58 3.02 12.49
CA LEU A 39 -9.36 1.99 11.81
C LEU A 39 -9.49 0.72 12.66
N GLY A 40 -10.44 -0.13 12.29
CA GLY A 40 -10.58 -1.48 12.84
C GLY A 40 -10.63 -1.54 14.36
N ASP A 41 -9.90 -2.51 14.91
CA ASP A 41 -9.76 -2.74 16.35
C ASP A 41 -8.85 -1.71 17.05
N LEU A 42 -7.99 -1.00 16.32
CA LEU A 42 -7.27 0.15 16.88
C LEU A 42 -8.24 1.24 17.35
N LEU A 43 -9.33 1.45 16.60
CA LEU A 43 -10.39 2.40 16.96
C LEU A 43 -11.28 1.88 18.09
N THR A 44 -11.65 0.60 18.08
CA THR A 44 -12.67 0.06 19.01
C THR A 44 -12.11 -0.46 20.33
N VAL A 45 -10.91 -1.03 20.35
CA VAL A 45 -10.30 -1.61 21.56
C VAL A 45 -8.95 -0.99 21.94
N GLY A 46 -8.42 -0.10 21.09
CA GLY A 46 -7.13 0.57 21.27
C GLY A 46 -5.93 -0.29 20.85
N VAL A 47 -4.73 0.29 20.96
CA VAL A 47 -3.46 -0.40 20.70
C VAL A 47 -3.15 -1.41 21.80
N ARG A 48 -2.83 -2.64 21.40
CA ARG A 48 -2.50 -3.77 22.29
C ARG A 48 -1.17 -4.45 21.97
N THR A 49 -0.64 -4.25 20.76
CA THR A 49 0.59 -4.90 20.29
C THR A 49 1.54 -3.89 19.66
N THR A 50 2.81 -4.30 19.49
CA THR A 50 3.81 -3.49 18.77
C THR A 50 3.38 -3.22 17.33
N THR A 51 2.80 -4.21 16.65
CA THR A 51 2.27 -4.04 15.30
C THR A 51 1.10 -3.05 15.28
N GLY A 52 0.17 -3.15 16.25
CA GLY A 52 -0.90 -2.16 16.40
C GLY A 52 -0.37 -0.74 16.63
N GLN A 53 0.69 -0.57 17.43
CA GLN A 53 1.33 0.72 17.66
C GLN A 53 1.95 1.28 16.38
N THR A 54 2.70 0.45 15.65
CA THR A 54 3.28 0.81 14.35
C THR A 54 2.20 1.25 13.37
N VAL A 55 1.13 0.47 13.20
CA VAL A 55 0.06 0.81 12.26
C VAL A 55 -0.62 2.11 12.69
N GLN A 56 -0.92 2.28 13.98
CA GLN A 56 -1.44 3.55 14.50
C GLN A 56 -0.53 4.72 14.15
N ASN A 57 0.78 4.61 14.38
CA ASN A 57 1.72 5.69 14.12
C ASN A 57 1.73 6.07 12.63
N ILE A 58 1.72 5.09 11.73
CA ILE A 58 1.64 5.35 10.28
C ILE A 58 0.30 6.03 9.93
N LEU A 59 -0.82 5.52 10.46
CA LEU A 59 -2.14 6.08 10.19
C LEU A 59 -2.28 7.54 10.66
N LEU A 60 -1.52 7.94 11.68
CA LEU A 60 -1.48 9.29 12.26
C LEU A 60 -0.31 10.15 11.75
N GLY A 61 0.50 9.67 10.80
CA GLY A 61 1.65 10.41 10.25
C GLY A 61 2.84 10.56 11.22
N LEU A 62 2.92 9.73 12.25
CA LEU A 62 4.00 9.72 13.26
C LEU A 62 5.15 8.78 12.91
N GLU A 63 4.96 7.89 11.94
CA GLU A 63 5.95 6.92 11.49
C GLU A 63 5.81 6.68 9.98
N THR A 64 6.94 6.42 9.31
CA THR A 64 6.95 6.21 7.86
C THR A 64 6.20 4.94 7.46
N GLY A 65 5.49 5.03 6.33
CA GLY A 65 4.89 3.88 5.66
C GLY A 65 5.92 2.98 4.95
N GLN A 66 7.20 3.39 4.88
CA GLN A 66 8.28 2.67 4.22
C GLN A 66 9.12 1.85 5.21
N SER A 67 9.80 0.81 4.71
CA SER A 67 10.87 0.15 5.47
C SER A 67 12.05 -0.24 4.60
N ALA A 68 13.25 0.17 5.01
CA ALA A 68 14.50 -0.25 4.41
C ALA A 68 15.02 -1.59 4.97
N ILE A 69 14.36 -2.17 5.98
CA ILE A 69 14.82 -3.40 6.64
C ILE A 69 14.65 -4.58 5.70
N VAL A 70 15.77 -5.20 5.32
CA VAL A 70 15.80 -6.48 4.59
C VAL A 70 16.23 -7.55 5.60
N VAL A 71 15.45 -8.62 5.71
CA VAL A 71 15.77 -9.75 6.59
C VAL A 71 16.14 -10.93 5.70
N ASP A 72 17.22 -11.64 6.00
CA ASP A 72 17.57 -12.83 5.25
C ASP A 72 16.59 -13.98 5.58
N GLN A 73 16.29 -14.81 4.57
CA GLN A 73 15.30 -15.87 4.68
C GLN A 73 15.67 -16.89 5.76
N ALA A 74 16.95 -17.24 5.92
CA ALA A 74 17.38 -18.27 6.86
C ALA A 74 17.08 -17.83 8.30
N SER A 75 17.40 -16.59 8.66
CA SER A 75 17.11 -16.00 9.97
C SER A 75 15.61 -15.92 10.24
N ALA A 76 14.82 -15.43 9.27
CA ALA A 76 13.37 -15.30 9.45
C ALA A 76 12.66 -16.66 9.59
N CYS A 77 13.08 -17.65 8.81
CA CYS A 77 12.48 -18.99 8.82
C CYS A 77 12.92 -19.84 10.01
N ALA A 78 14.14 -19.65 10.52
CA ALA A 78 14.61 -20.35 11.72
C ALA A 78 13.76 -20.01 12.96
N ALA A 79 13.18 -18.81 13.02
CA ALA A 79 12.32 -18.36 14.11
C ALA A 79 10.88 -18.93 14.04
N GLN A 80 10.56 -19.84 13.12
CA GLN A 80 9.18 -20.31 12.83
C GLN A 80 8.18 -19.16 12.62
N SER A 81 8.67 -18.02 12.12
CA SER A 81 7.86 -16.83 11.88
C SER A 81 6.80 -17.11 10.82
N VAL A 82 5.61 -16.54 11.02
CA VAL A 82 4.53 -16.49 10.00
C VAL A 82 4.99 -15.85 8.69
N CYS A 83 6.05 -15.04 8.73
CA CYS A 83 6.65 -14.42 7.55
C CYS A 83 7.43 -15.39 6.66
N CYS A 84 7.82 -16.58 7.15
CA CYS A 84 8.72 -17.47 6.40
C CYS A 84 8.16 -17.90 5.03
N VAL A 85 6.87 -18.23 4.95
CA VAL A 85 6.23 -18.63 3.68
C VAL A 85 6.27 -17.51 2.64
N TRP A 86 6.27 -16.26 3.08
CA TRP A 86 6.22 -15.09 2.20
C TRP A 86 7.49 -14.88 1.39
N TYR A 87 8.66 -15.40 1.80
CA TYR A 87 9.84 -15.43 0.92
C TYR A 87 9.62 -16.28 -0.34
N SER A 88 8.85 -17.37 -0.21
CA SER A 88 8.53 -18.24 -1.34
C SER A 88 7.47 -17.61 -2.24
N VAL A 89 6.47 -16.95 -1.64
CA VAL A 89 5.50 -16.13 -2.37
C VAL A 89 6.21 -14.99 -3.11
N ALA A 90 7.09 -14.23 -2.46
CA ALA A 90 7.89 -13.15 -3.04
C ALA A 90 8.73 -13.63 -4.23
N THR A 91 9.32 -14.82 -4.14
CA THR A 91 10.09 -15.40 -5.24
C THR A 91 9.23 -15.65 -6.47
N ASP A 92 8.02 -16.20 -6.29
CA ASP A 92 7.10 -16.44 -7.39
C ASP A 92 6.52 -15.14 -7.96
N LEU A 93 6.17 -14.18 -7.10
CA LEU A 93 5.70 -12.85 -7.53
C LEU A 93 6.78 -12.09 -8.29
N THR A 94 8.04 -12.15 -7.87
CA THR A 94 9.17 -11.53 -8.60
C THR A 94 9.30 -12.09 -10.02
N LYS A 95 9.20 -13.42 -10.17
CA LYS A 95 9.21 -14.06 -11.49
C LYS A 95 8.00 -13.67 -12.33
N LEU A 96 6.85 -13.47 -11.68
CA LEU A 96 5.62 -13.09 -12.35
C LEU A 96 5.61 -11.63 -12.81
N PHE A 97 6.21 -10.71 -12.04
CA PHE A 97 6.05 -9.27 -12.19
C PHE A 97 7.20 -8.57 -12.92
N LEU A 98 8.40 -9.14 -12.90
CA LEU A 98 9.58 -8.51 -13.50
C LEU A 98 9.64 -8.77 -15.01
N ALA A 99 9.68 -7.69 -15.80
CA ALA A 99 9.91 -7.76 -17.23
C ALA A 99 11.39 -7.99 -17.56
N ARG A 100 11.69 -8.45 -18.78
CA ARG A 100 13.06 -8.73 -19.24
C ARG A 100 13.95 -7.49 -19.31
N ASP A 101 13.36 -6.33 -19.54
CA ASP A 101 14.05 -5.03 -19.55
C ASP A 101 14.26 -4.46 -18.14
N GLY A 102 13.87 -5.20 -17.11
CA GLY A 102 13.99 -4.77 -15.72
C GLY A 102 12.87 -3.83 -15.27
N THR A 103 11.86 -3.53 -16.07
CA THR A 103 10.66 -2.80 -15.62
C THR A 103 9.62 -3.73 -14.99
N CYS A 104 8.54 -3.19 -14.42
CA CYS A 104 7.41 -4.03 -14.02
C CYS A 104 6.45 -4.25 -15.20
N ASN A 105 5.88 -5.46 -15.29
CA ASN A 105 5.03 -5.87 -16.41
C ASN A 105 3.52 -5.67 -16.14
N ASP A 106 2.66 -6.13 -17.04
CA ASP A 106 1.20 -5.94 -16.92
C ASP A 106 0.60 -6.70 -15.72
N ASP A 107 1.20 -7.81 -15.28
CA ASP A 107 0.74 -8.52 -14.09
C ASP A 107 1.03 -7.75 -12.81
N ALA A 108 2.18 -7.06 -12.76
CA ALA A 108 2.51 -6.17 -11.64
C ALA A 108 1.51 -5.02 -11.54
N ARG A 109 1.22 -4.34 -12.67
CA ARG A 109 0.21 -3.27 -12.74
C ARG A 109 -1.18 -3.75 -12.33
N ALA A 110 -1.56 -4.94 -12.80
CA ALA A 110 -2.83 -5.55 -12.44
C ALA A 110 -2.90 -5.89 -10.94
N ALA A 111 -1.80 -6.32 -10.31
CA ALA A 111 -1.73 -6.60 -8.88
C ALA A 111 -1.82 -5.32 -8.02
N ILE A 112 -1.21 -4.22 -8.47
CA ILE A 112 -1.38 -2.89 -7.83
C ILE A 112 -2.86 -2.50 -7.84
N ARG A 113 -3.52 -2.59 -9.00
CA ARG A 113 -4.95 -2.33 -9.13
C ARG A 113 -5.79 -3.29 -8.28
N LEU A 114 -5.45 -4.58 -8.25
CA LEU A 114 -6.16 -5.59 -7.47
C LEU A 114 -6.17 -5.24 -5.98
N GLY A 115 -5.05 -4.76 -5.43
CA GLY A 115 -4.95 -4.31 -4.05
C GLY A 115 -5.98 -3.23 -3.70
N PHE A 116 -6.16 -2.25 -4.60
CA PHE A 116 -7.18 -1.22 -4.47
C PHE A 116 -8.60 -1.76 -4.66
N HIS A 117 -8.84 -2.61 -5.67
CA HIS A 117 -10.18 -3.12 -5.96
C HIS A 117 -10.74 -4.06 -4.89
N ASP A 118 -9.87 -4.70 -4.11
CA ASP A 118 -10.24 -5.41 -2.88
C ASP A 118 -10.52 -4.38 -1.76
N ALA A 119 -9.48 -3.66 -1.32
CA ALA A 119 -9.53 -2.75 -0.19
C ALA A 119 -10.54 -1.60 -0.31
N GLY A 120 -10.78 -1.12 -1.52
CA GLY A 120 -11.66 0.02 -1.81
C GLY A 120 -13.16 -0.30 -1.63
N THR A 121 -13.52 -1.53 -1.28
CA THR A 121 -14.92 -1.96 -1.13
C THR A 121 -15.46 -1.87 0.30
N TRP A 122 -14.82 -1.09 1.17
CA TRP A 122 -15.30 -0.77 2.52
C TRP A 122 -15.69 0.72 2.64
N SER A 123 -16.59 1.04 3.57
CA SER A 123 -17.02 2.43 3.84
C SER A 123 -17.55 2.62 5.27
N LYS A 124 -17.35 3.82 5.84
CA LYS A 124 -17.84 4.22 7.16
C LYS A 124 -19.37 4.21 7.20
N SER A 125 -20.01 4.71 6.16
CA SER A 125 -21.47 4.73 6.05
C SER A 125 -22.08 3.32 6.08
N ASN A 126 -21.50 2.36 5.36
CA ASN A 126 -21.94 0.97 5.40
C ASN A 126 -21.72 0.34 6.78
N LYS A 127 -20.53 0.54 7.38
CA LYS A 127 -20.26 0.08 8.75
C LYS A 127 -21.27 0.61 9.75
N ALA A 128 -21.59 1.91 9.70
CA ALA A 128 -22.57 2.53 10.58
C ALA A 128 -23.99 1.96 10.41
N ALA A 129 -24.31 1.47 9.21
CA ALA A 129 -25.55 0.76 8.90
C ALA A 129 -25.54 -0.74 9.27
N GLY A 130 -24.47 -1.23 9.92
CA GLY A 130 -24.31 -2.63 10.32
C GLY A 130 -23.72 -3.54 9.23
N LEU A 131 -23.20 -2.96 8.14
CA LEU A 131 -22.54 -3.68 7.04
C LEU A 131 -21.02 -3.50 7.10
N ASP A 132 -20.39 -4.04 8.15
CA ASP A 132 -18.93 -3.96 8.36
C ASP A 132 -18.20 -5.16 7.74
N PHE A 133 -18.24 -5.25 6.41
CA PHE A 133 -17.56 -6.27 5.58
C PHE A 133 -17.16 -5.67 4.22
N GLY A 134 -16.35 -6.40 3.44
CA GLY A 134 -15.59 -5.83 2.33
C GLY A 134 -14.32 -5.17 2.84
N GLY A 135 -13.58 -4.54 1.93
CA GLY A 135 -12.27 -3.96 2.25
C GLY A 135 -11.13 -4.93 1.96
N ALA A 136 -10.03 -4.83 2.70
CA ALA A 136 -8.86 -5.66 2.49
C ALA A 136 -9.07 -7.06 3.09
N ASP A 137 -10.00 -7.82 2.50
CA ASP A 137 -10.46 -9.12 3.00
C ASP A 137 -10.35 -10.25 1.96
N GLY A 138 -9.81 -9.95 0.77
CA GLY A 138 -9.58 -10.93 -0.29
C GLY A 138 -10.86 -11.46 -0.94
N SER A 139 -12.02 -10.86 -0.66
CA SER A 139 -13.33 -11.24 -1.21
C SER A 139 -13.30 -11.30 -2.74
N ILE A 140 -12.56 -10.41 -3.39
CA ILE A 140 -12.41 -10.38 -4.86
C ILE A 140 -11.77 -11.66 -5.45
N LEU A 141 -11.02 -12.42 -4.65
CA LEU A 141 -10.42 -13.70 -5.06
C LEU A 141 -11.32 -14.91 -4.83
N ILE A 142 -12.45 -14.77 -4.13
CA ILE A 142 -13.34 -15.89 -3.82
C ILE A 142 -14.29 -16.13 -4.99
N ALA A 143 -14.06 -17.23 -5.72
CA ALA A 143 -14.80 -17.54 -6.95
C ALA A 143 -16.33 -17.59 -6.75
N ALA A 144 -16.80 -18.05 -5.59
CA ALA A 144 -18.22 -18.14 -5.26
C ALA A 144 -18.90 -16.77 -5.05
N PHE A 145 -18.13 -15.69 -4.87
CA PHE A 145 -18.65 -14.32 -4.69
C PHE A 145 -18.84 -13.58 -6.01
N GLU A 146 -18.28 -14.12 -7.11
CA GLU A 146 -18.45 -13.61 -8.48
C GLU A 146 -18.09 -12.13 -8.66
N GLU A 147 -17.30 -11.53 -7.77
CA GLU A 147 -16.95 -10.10 -7.84
C GLU A 147 -16.15 -9.75 -9.09
N GLN A 148 -15.38 -10.71 -9.62
CA GLN A 148 -14.67 -10.59 -10.88
C GLN A 148 -15.61 -10.35 -12.09
N ASN A 149 -16.91 -10.62 -11.98
CA ASN A 149 -17.89 -10.41 -13.04
C ASN A 149 -18.52 -9.01 -12.99
N ARG A 150 -18.26 -8.23 -11.93
CA ARG A 150 -18.76 -6.87 -11.81
C ARG A 150 -18.01 -5.94 -12.77
N GLY A 151 -18.72 -4.98 -13.35
CA GLY A 151 -18.19 -4.13 -14.42
C GLY A 151 -16.95 -3.32 -14.00
N GLU A 152 -16.92 -2.86 -12.76
CA GLU A 152 -15.79 -2.13 -12.17
C GLU A 152 -14.51 -2.98 -12.08
N ASN A 153 -14.64 -4.32 -12.04
CA ASN A 153 -13.52 -5.26 -11.95
C ASN A 153 -13.06 -5.81 -13.31
N ASN A 154 -13.64 -5.33 -14.42
CA ASN A 154 -13.21 -5.68 -15.76
C ASN A 154 -11.70 -5.48 -15.96
N GLY A 155 -11.02 -6.51 -16.49
CA GLY A 155 -9.58 -6.54 -16.69
C GLY A 155 -8.78 -7.19 -15.56
N LEU A 156 -9.37 -7.48 -14.40
CA LEU A 156 -8.68 -8.14 -13.28
C LEU A 156 -8.73 -9.67 -13.33
N GLN A 157 -9.55 -10.26 -14.21
CA GLN A 157 -9.82 -11.70 -14.22
C GLN A 157 -8.53 -12.55 -14.34
N THR A 158 -7.60 -12.13 -15.20
CA THR A 158 -6.32 -12.83 -15.38
C THR A 158 -5.46 -12.82 -14.11
N ILE A 159 -5.35 -11.68 -13.44
CA ILE A 159 -4.52 -11.58 -12.23
C ILE A 159 -5.19 -12.29 -11.05
N ILE A 160 -6.53 -12.24 -10.94
CA ILE A 160 -7.31 -12.99 -9.94
C ILE A 160 -7.01 -14.49 -10.03
N VAL A 161 -7.06 -15.08 -11.23
CA VAL A 161 -6.74 -16.51 -11.42
C VAL A 161 -5.30 -16.83 -11.05
N LYS A 162 -4.35 -15.93 -11.32
CA LYS A 162 -2.93 -16.11 -10.93
C LYS A 162 -2.77 -16.07 -9.41
N MET A 163 -3.43 -15.14 -8.73
CA MET A 163 -3.39 -15.04 -7.27
C MET A 163 -4.04 -16.25 -6.60
N GLN A 164 -5.21 -16.72 -7.08
CA GLN A 164 -5.84 -17.95 -6.59
C GLN A 164 -4.91 -19.16 -6.68
N LYS A 165 -4.15 -19.31 -7.78
CA LYS A 165 -3.15 -20.37 -7.94
C LYS A 165 -2.00 -20.25 -6.94
N LEU A 166 -1.51 -19.04 -6.69
CA LEU A 166 -0.44 -18.79 -5.71
C LEU A 166 -0.91 -19.05 -4.27
N ALA A 167 -2.11 -18.58 -3.90
CA ALA A 167 -2.72 -18.86 -2.60
C ALA A 167 -2.81 -20.36 -2.34
N LYS A 168 -3.32 -21.12 -3.33
CA LYS A 168 -3.39 -22.58 -3.25
C LYS A 168 -2.01 -23.25 -3.15
N LYS A 169 -1.03 -22.77 -3.93
CA LYS A 169 0.34 -23.33 -3.94
C LYS A 169 1.01 -23.17 -2.58
N TRP A 170 0.92 -21.99 -1.98
CA TRP A 170 1.63 -21.63 -0.75
C TRP A 170 0.79 -21.75 0.52
N LYS A 171 -0.51 -22.06 0.38
CA LYS A 171 -1.48 -22.19 1.49
C LYS A 171 -1.53 -20.93 2.37
N VAL A 172 -1.54 -19.77 1.72
CA VAL A 172 -1.69 -18.46 2.38
C VAL A 172 -3.13 -17.95 2.20
N GLY A 173 -3.57 -17.08 3.11
CA GLY A 173 -4.88 -16.43 3.01
C GLY A 173 -4.99 -15.53 1.78
N LEU A 174 -6.21 -15.41 1.25
CA LEU A 174 -6.51 -14.58 0.08
C LEU A 174 -6.34 -13.09 0.39
N ALA A 175 -6.83 -12.64 1.55
CA ALA A 175 -6.76 -11.25 1.98
C ALA A 175 -5.31 -10.75 2.07
N ASP A 176 -4.45 -11.54 2.71
CA ASP A 176 -3.03 -11.22 2.79
C ASP A 176 -2.35 -11.26 1.43
N LEU A 177 -2.69 -12.25 0.58
CA LEU A 177 -2.04 -12.38 -0.72
C LEU A 177 -2.34 -11.19 -1.63
N VAL A 178 -3.57 -10.66 -1.62
CA VAL A 178 -3.93 -9.49 -2.43
C VAL A 178 -3.06 -8.29 -2.05
N GLN A 179 -3.01 -7.95 -0.77
CA GLN A 179 -2.28 -6.76 -0.30
C GLN A 179 -0.76 -6.96 -0.42
N TYR A 180 -0.26 -8.16 -0.13
CA TYR A 180 1.16 -8.50 -0.32
C TYR A 180 1.56 -8.43 -1.80
N ALA A 181 0.74 -8.93 -2.71
CA ALA A 181 1.02 -8.87 -4.14
C ALA A 181 1.04 -7.43 -4.65
N ALA A 182 0.16 -6.55 -4.12
CA ALA A 182 0.14 -5.14 -4.47
C ALA A 182 1.44 -4.43 -4.04
N THR A 183 1.88 -4.57 -2.78
CA THR A 183 3.14 -3.96 -2.32
C THR A 183 4.37 -4.56 -2.97
N HIS A 184 4.37 -5.88 -3.24
CA HIS A 184 5.44 -6.55 -3.99
C HIS A 184 5.52 -6.02 -5.42
N ALA A 185 4.38 -5.79 -6.08
CA ALA A 185 4.34 -5.22 -7.42
C ALA A 185 4.88 -3.78 -7.46
N VAL A 186 4.55 -2.94 -6.47
CA VAL A 186 5.10 -1.58 -6.33
C VAL A 186 6.63 -1.61 -6.29
N VAL A 187 7.24 -2.35 -5.36
CA VAL A 187 8.71 -2.44 -5.26
C VAL A 187 9.35 -3.16 -6.47
N THR A 188 8.58 -3.98 -7.18
CA THR A 188 9.03 -4.57 -8.44
C THR A 188 9.14 -3.53 -9.54
N CYS A 189 8.39 -2.43 -9.54
CA CYS A 189 8.61 -1.33 -10.47
C CYS A 189 9.88 -0.55 -10.04
N PRO A 190 10.79 -0.17 -10.97
CA PRO A 190 11.91 0.71 -10.62
C PRO A 190 11.40 2.01 -9.96
N LEU A 191 12.14 2.53 -8.99
CA LEU A 191 11.80 3.66 -8.11
C LEU A 191 10.64 3.41 -7.12
N GLY A 192 10.04 2.22 -7.14
CA GLY A 192 8.97 1.84 -6.23
C GLY A 192 9.45 1.67 -4.78
N PRO A 193 8.72 2.22 -3.78
CA PRO A 193 9.09 2.11 -2.38
C PRO A 193 8.83 0.70 -1.83
N ARG A 194 9.53 0.36 -0.74
CA ARG A 194 9.21 -0.80 0.09
C ARG A 194 8.13 -0.42 1.10
N VAL A 195 6.88 -0.49 0.66
CA VAL A 195 5.71 -0.23 1.52
C VAL A 195 5.62 -1.29 2.61
N ARG A 196 5.41 -0.85 3.86
CA ARG A 196 5.26 -1.75 5.00
C ARG A 196 4.07 -2.67 4.80
N THR A 197 4.33 -3.97 4.92
CA THR A 197 3.39 -5.03 4.55
C THR A 197 3.12 -5.89 5.76
N PHE A 198 1.85 -6.01 6.08
CA PHE A 198 1.36 -6.75 7.24
C PHE A 198 0.56 -7.97 6.76
N VAL A 199 0.62 -9.06 7.51
CA VAL A 199 -0.11 -10.31 7.23
C VAL A 199 -0.81 -10.81 8.49
N GLY A 200 -1.83 -11.66 8.33
CA GLY A 200 -2.71 -12.14 9.39
C GLY A 200 -4.16 -11.70 9.24
N ARG A 201 -4.56 -11.19 8.07
CA ARG A 201 -5.96 -10.82 7.79
C ARG A 201 -6.85 -12.06 7.79
N LYS A 202 -8.13 -11.84 8.10
CA LYS A 202 -9.17 -12.86 7.95
C LYS A 202 -9.74 -12.78 6.54
N ASP A 203 -9.79 -13.91 5.85
CA ASP A 203 -10.44 -14.00 4.55
C ASP A 203 -11.95 -13.76 4.68
N ALA A 204 -12.52 -13.11 3.68
CA ALA A 204 -13.94 -12.77 3.62
C ALA A 204 -14.86 -14.01 3.68
N THR A 205 -16.00 -13.84 4.35
CA THR A 205 -17.06 -14.85 4.44
C THR A 205 -18.28 -14.53 3.59
N GLN A 206 -18.30 -13.36 2.97
CA GLN A 206 -19.37 -12.86 2.11
C GLN A 206 -18.81 -11.87 1.07
N PRO A 207 -19.51 -11.66 -0.07
CA PRO A 207 -19.10 -10.70 -1.08
C PRO A 207 -19.10 -9.27 -0.57
N ALA A 208 -18.19 -8.45 -1.06
CA ALA A 208 -18.14 -7.03 -0.76
C ALA A 208 -19.38 -6.29 -1.32
N PRO A 209 -19.87 -5.22 -0.66
CA PRO A 209 -20.98 -4.43 -1.17
C PRO A 209 -20.65 -3.79 -2.54
N PRO A 210 -21.61 -3.72 -3.49
CA PRO A 210 -21.40 -3.04 -4.77
C PRO A 210 -21.39 -1.51 -4.60
N GLY A 211 -20.91 -0.80 -5.62
CA GLY A 211 -21.02 0.67 -5.71
C GLY A 211 -20.03 1.46 -4.84
N LEU A 212 -18.98 0.80 -4.35
CA LEU A 212 -17.97 1.43 -3.49
C LEU A 212 -16.64 1.76 -4.19
N LEU A 213 -16.50 1.40 -5.46
CA LEU A 213 -15.33 1.71 -6.29
C LEU A 213 -15.61 2.90 -7.23
N PRO A 214 -14.60 3.75 -7.50
CA PRO A 214 -14.76 4.96 -8.29
C PRO A 214 -14.97 4.65 -9.78
N SER A 215 -15.70 5.53 -10.46
CA SER A 215 -15.78 5.59 -11.92
C SER A 215 -14.68 6.49 -12.48
N VAL A 216 -14.10 6.09 -13.63
CA VAL A 216 -13.11 6.90 -14.35
C VAL A 216 -13.68 8.19 -14.96
N HIS A 217 -15.01 8.36 -14.93
CA HIS A 217 -15.73 9.54 -15.41
C HIS A 217 -16.37 10.37 -14.28
N ALA A 218 -16.13 10.00 -13.02
CA ALA A 218 -16.72 10.70 -11.89
C ALA A 218 -16.13 12.11 -11.71
N LEU A 219 -16.94 13.02 -11.15
CA LEU A 219 -16.50 14.36 -10.78
C LEU A 219 -15.56 14.28 -9.58
N SER A 220 -14.67 15.27 -9.44
CA SER A 220 -13.73 15.34 -8.30
C SER A 220 -14.46 15.41 -6.95
N SER A 221 -15.61 16.09 -6.87
CA SER A 221 -16.44 16.12 -5.66
C SER A 221 -16.91 14.74 -5.22
N ASP A 222 -17.33 13.92 -6.16
CA ASP A 222 -17.90 12.59 -5.89
C ASP A 222 -16.79 11.62 -5.50
N LEU A 223 -15.63 11.71 -6.17
CA LEU A 223 -14.44 10.95 -5.83
C LEU A 223 -13.93 11.31 -4.43
N ILE A 224 -13.79 12.60 -4.11
CA ILE A 224 -13.35 13.04 -2.80
C ILE A 224 -14.33 12.57 -1.71
N ALA A 225 -15.64 12.71 -1.92
CA ALA A 225 -16.64 12.22 -0.97
C ALA A 225 -16.57 10.68 -0.79
N LEU A 226 -16.43 9.94 -1.89
CA LEU A 226 -16.30 8.48 -1.87
C LEU A 226 -15.09 8.04 -1.03
N PHE A 227 -13.94 8.68 -1.19
CA PHE A 227 -12.72 8.33 -0.44
C PHE A 227 -12.73 8.85 1.00
N GLN A 228 -13.37 9.99 1.27
CA GLN A 228 -13.57 10.46 2.65
C GLN A 228 -14.44 9.49 3.47
N ASP A 229 -15.44 8.85 2.84
CA ASP A 229 -16.20 7.77 3.46
C ASP A 229 -15.33 6.51 3.72
N LYS A 230 -14.10 6.46 3.19
CA LYS A 230 -13.07 5.44 3.45
C LYS A 230 -11.96 5.94 4.38
N THR A 231 -12.12 7.08 5.05
CA THR A 231 -11.07 7.74 5.86
C THR A 231 -9.86 8.26 5.07
N ILE A 232 -10.00 8.38 3.75
CA ILE A 232 -8.95 8.86 2.85
C ILE A 232 -9.30 10.30 2.46
N ASP A 233 -8.49 11.24 2.94
CA ASP A 233 -8.63 12.66 2.63
C ASP A 233 -8.05 13.02 1.23
N PRO A 234 -8.25 14.26 0.74
CA PRO A 234 -7.75 14.67 -0.57
C PRO A 234 -6.24 14.50 -0.77
N HIS A 235 -5.42 14.76 0.25
CA HIS A 235 -3.97 14.54 0.21
C HIS A 235 -3.64 13.07 -0.02
N THR A 236 -4.20 12.20 0.83
CA THR A 236 -4.01 10.75 0.77
C THR A 236 -4.53 10.17 -0.55
N LEU A 237 -5.65 10.69 -1.06
CA LEU A 237 -6.19 10.33 -2.38
C LEU A 237 -5.23 10.71 -3.50
N THR A 238 -4.66 11.92 -3.44
CA THR A 238 -3.69 12.40 -4.45
C THR A 238 -2.49 11.46 -4.53
N ALA A 239 -1.94 11.06 -3.37
CA ALA A 239 -0.83 10.11 -3.31
C ALA A 239 -1.19 8.74 -3.91
N LEU A 240 -2.38 8.19 -3.59
CA LEU A 240 -2.85 6.90 -4.11
C LEU A 240 -3.06 6.91 -5.63
N VAL A 241 -3.64 7.99 -6.19
CA VAL A 241 -3.89 8.11 -7.64
C VAL A 241 -2.59 8.12 -8.43
N GLY A 242 -1.47 8.53 -7.82
CA GLY A 242 -0.13 8.39 -8.40
C GLY A 242 0.21 6.97 -8.87
N ALA A 243 -0.44 5.93 -8.35
CA ALA A 243 -0.30 4.56 -8.84
C ALA A 243 -0.60 4.41 -10.34
N HIS A 244 -1.33 5.37 -10.94
CA HIS A 244 -1.53 5.45 -12.38
C HIS A 244 -0.23 5.68 -13.19
N SER A 245 0.89 6.04 -12.55
CA SER A 245 2.21 5.98 -13.20
C SER A 245 2.59 4.56 -13.64
N CYS A 246 2.08 3.54 -12.95
CA CYS A 246 2.21 2.14 -13.34
C CYS A 246 0.87 1.57 -13.79
N SER A 247 0.24 2.17 -14.82
CA SER A 247 -1.08 1.76 -15.30
C SER A 247 -1.23 1.76 -16.83
N LYS A 248 -2.15 0.91 -17.29
CA LYS A 248 -2.68 0.86 -18.65
C LYS A 248 -4.18 0.58 -18.62
N GLN A 249 -4.90 1.15 -19.57
CA GLN A 249 -6.33 0.89 -19.78
C GLN A 249 -6.53 -0.21 -20.84
N PHE A 250 -7.54 -1.06 -20.67
CA PHE A 250 -7.90 -2.08 -21.67
C PHE A 250 -9.37 -2.03 -22.10
N ASN A 251 -10.22 -1.38 -21.31
CA ASN A 251 -11.68 -1.42 -21.48
C ASN A 251 -12.33 -0.04 -21.57
N GLN A 252 -11.57 1.05 -21.37
CA GLN A 252 -12.10 2.41 -21.38
C GLN A 252 -12.09 3.00 -22.79
N ASP A 253 -11.00 2.75 -23.53
CA ASP A 253 -10.95 2.94 -24.98
C ASP A 253 -10.62 1.59 -25.64
N THR A 254 -11.66 0.92 -26.10
CA THR A 254 -11.57 -0.39 -26.75
C THR A 254 -10.89 -0.33 -28.13
N ALA A 255 -10.71 0.85 -28.72
CA ALA A 255 -9.96 1.01 -29.96
C ALA A 255 -8.44 1.00 -29.73
N HIS A 256 -7.99 1.37 -28.52
CA HIS A 256 -6.56 1.42 -28.17
C HIS A 256 -6.25 0.71 -26.83
N PRO A 257 -6.57 -0.59 -26.70
CA PRO A 257 -6.26 -1.33 -25.49
C PRO A 257 -4.75 -1.34 -25.22
N GLY A 258 -4.38 -1.18 -23.96
CA GLY A 258 -2.99 -1.09 -23.50
C GLY A 258 -2.41 0.33 -23.48
N SER A 259 -3.18 1.37 -23.82
CA SER A 259 -2.75 2.76 -23.66
C SER A 259 -2.48 3.09 -22.19
N ALA A 260 -1.33 3.71 -21.93
CA ALA A 260 -0.84 4.05 -20.61
C ALA A 260 -1.34 5.43 -20.14
N GLN A 261 -1.36 5.63 -18.82
CA GLN A 261 -1.68 6.91 -18.20
C GLN A 261 -0.47 7.87 -18.17
N ASP A 262 0.74 7.35 -18.30
CA ASP A 262 1.97 8.15 -18.48
C ASP A 262 2.93 7.52 -19.51
N SER A 263 4.05 8.19 -19.78
CA SER A 263 5.03 7.76 -20.76
C SER A 263 5.95 6.62 -20.32
N THR A 264 5.90 6.20 -19.05
CA THR A 264 6.77 5.18 -18.46
C THR A 264 6.01 4.17 -17.59
N PRO A 265 5.00 3.45 -18.14
CA PRO A 265 4.07 2.60 -17.36
C PRO A 265 4.70 1.40 -16.62
N GLY A 266 5.99 1.15 -16.81
CA GLY A 266 6.76 0.11 -16.11
C GLY A 266 7.66 0.65 -15.00
N VAL A 267 7.57 1.95 -14.69
CA VAL A 267 8.40 2.69 -13.73
C VAL A 267 7.50 3.39 -12.73
N TRP A 268 7.81 3.28 -11.45
CA TRP A 268 7.08 3.94 -10.38
C TRP A 268 7.62 5.37 -10.23
N ASP A 269 7.34 6.22 -11.21
CA ASP A 269 7.86 7.59 -11.26
C ASP A 269 6.76 8.66 -11.13
N VAL A 270 7.18 9.93 -11.08
CA VAL A 270 6.27 11.07 -10.90
C VAL A 270 5.80 11.71 -12.22
N LYS A 271 6.02 11.07 -13.37
CA LYS A 271 5.63 11.67 -14.66
C LYS A 271 4.13 11.79 -14.81
N PHE A 272 3.37 10.83 -14.28
CA PHE A 272 1.91 10.87 -14.25
C PHE A 272 1.37 12.25 -13.84
N TYR A 273 1.92 12.84 -12.77
CA TYR A 273 1.43 14.13 -12.25
C TYR A 273 1.58 15.26 -13.27
N ASN A 274 2.76 15.41 -13.88
CA ASN A 274 3.03 16.47 -14.85
C ASN A 274 2.36 16.22 -16.21
N GLU A 275 2.34 14.96 -16.67
CA GLU A 275 1.76 14.59 -17.97
C GLU A 275 0.23 14.70 -17.98
N THR A 276 -0.43 14.47 -16.84
CA THR A 276 -1.89 14.63 -16.68
C THR A 276 -2.35 16.08 -16.89
N ILE A 277 -1.55 17.06 -16.41
CA ILE A 277 -1.89 18.49 -16.48
C ILE A 277 -1.25 19.22 -17.67
N ALA A 278 -0.59 18.49 -18.57
CA ALA A 278 0.14 19.09 -19.68
C ALA A 278 -0.79 19.84 -20.63
N THR A 279 -0.43 21.09 -20.96
CA THR A 279 -1.20 21.94 -21.91
C THR A 279 -1.19 21.40 -23.34
N LYS A 280 -0.22 20.56 -23.67
CA LYS A 280 -0.14 19.79 -24.93
C LYS A 280 0.00 18.30 -24.59
N PRO A 281 -1.11 17.60 -24.36
CA PRO A 281 -1.06 16.18 -24.00
C PRO A 281 -0.40 15.33 -25.08
N ASN A 282 0.41 14.36 -24.65
CA ASN A 282 0.95 13.35 -25.56
C ASN A 282 -0.21 12.46 -26.04
N LYS A 283 -0.51 12.50 -27.35
CA LYS A 283 -1.64 11.78 -27.96
C LYS A 283 -1.57 10.26 -27.84
N LYS A 284 -0.44 9.70 -27.42
CA LYS A 284 -0.29 8.25 -27.15
C LYS A 284 -0.76 7.85 -25.75
N LEU A 285 -0.94 8.82 -24.86
CA LEU A 285 -1.40 8.58 -23.49
C LEU A 285 -2.92 8.61 -23.43
N PHE A 286 -3.47 7.83 -22.50
CA PHE A 286 -4.89 7.85 -22.16
C PHE A 286 -5.06 8.36 -20.73
N ILE A 287 -5.33 9.66 -20.60
CA ILE A 287 -5.57 10.30 -19.31
C ILE A 287 -7.07 10.19 -18.98
N PHE A 288 -7.41 9.55 -17.86
CA PHE A 288 -8.80 9.42 -17.40
C PHE A 288 -9.42 10.79 -17.10
N ASP A 289 -10.74 10.90 -17.26
CA ASP A 289 -11.45 12.14 -16.95
C ASP A 289 -11.42 12.43 -15.45
N SER A 290 -11.50 11.39 -14.62
CA SER A 290 -11.31 11.46 -13.17
C SER A 290 -9.96 12.05 -12.79
N ASP A 291 -8.88 11.66 -13.46
CA ASP A 291 -7.52 12.14 -13.15
C ASP A 291 -7.40 13.63 -13.44
N LYS A 292 -7.94 14.09 -14.58
CA LYS A 292 -7.99 15.53 -14.92
C LYS A 292 -8.84 16.32 -13.95
N ALA A 293 -9.98 15.75 -13.54
CA ALA A 293 -10.89 16.38 -12.60
C ALA A 293 -10.22 16.57 -11.23
N LEU A 294 -9.58 15.53 -10.70
CA LEU A 294 -8.83 15.59 -9.44
C LEU A 294 -7.67 16.58 -9.53
N ALA A 295 -6.85 16.52 -10.58
CA ALA A 295 -5.70 17.39 -10.77
C ALA A 295 -6.05 18.90 -10.85
N SER A 296 -7.31 19.22 -11.13
CA SER A 296 -7.83 20.59 -11.22
C SER A 296 -8.63 21.03 -9.98
N ASP A 297 -8.94 20.13 -9.05
CA ASP A 297 -9.73 20.44 -7.85
C ASP A 297 -8.91 21.24 -6.84
N ALA A 298 -9.50 22.32 -6.30
CA ALA A 298 -8.82 23.20 -5.34
C ALA A 298 -8.33 22.49 -4.07
N ARG A 299 -8.94 21.35 -3.70
CA ARG A 299 -8.55 20.54 -2.54
C ARG A 299 -7.37 19.60 -2.82
N ILE A 300 -7.01 19.39 -4.08
CA ILE A 300 -5.98 18.42 -4.53
C ILE A 300 -4.83 19.10 -5.25
N VAL A 301 -5.09 20.18 -5.99
CA VAL A 301 -4.13 20.79 -6.93
C VAL A 301 -2.78 21.17 -6.32
N THR A 302 -2.76 21.58 -5.05
CA THR A 302 -1.51 21.90 -4.34
C THR A 302 -0.64 20.66 -4.21
N GLU A 303 -1.22 19.57 -3.70
CA GLU A 303 -0.51 18.31 -3.47
C GLU A 303 -0.13 17.63 -4.78
N TRP A 304 -1.02 17.66 -5.77
CA TRP A 304 -0.75 17.15 -7.11
C TRP A 304 0.50 17.79 -7.71
N ARG A 305 0.68 19.10 -7.51
CA ARG A 305 1.86 19.84 -7.96
C ARG A 305 3.09 19.57 -7.11
N ALA A 306 2.92 19.30 -5.82
CA ALA A 306 4.04 19.01 -4.90
C ALA A 306 4.75 17.70 -5.27
N PHE A 307 4.04 16.71 -5.82
CA PHE A 307 4.66 15.49 -6.32
C PHE A 307 5.39 15.64 -7.66
N ILE A 308 5.19 16.75 -8.40
CA ILE A 308 5.89 16.97 -9.67
C ILE A 308 7.39 17.12 -9.39
N SER A 309 8.17 16.17 -9.91
CA SER A 309 9.62 16.08 -9.74
C SER A 309 10.09 15.75 -8.31
N ASP A 310 9.20 15.37 -7.39
CA ASP A 310 9.57 14.95 -6.03
C ASP A 310 9.17 13.48 -5.77
N GLN A 311 10.06 12.59 -6.22
CA GLN A 311 9.88 11.14 -6.06
C GLN A 311 9.86 10.71 -4.58
N ALA A 312 10.68 11.34 -3.74
CA ALA A 312 10.82 10.94 -2.34
C ALA A 312 9.56 11.30 -1.55
N HIS A 313 9.04 12.50 -1.79
CA HIS A 313 7.77 12.95 -1.22
C HIS A 313 6.62 12.03 -1.62
N TRP A 314 6.45 11.75 -2.92
CA TRP A 314 5.39 10.85 -3.37
C TRP A 314 5.54 9.43 -2.80
N ASN A 315 6.77 8.89 -2.75
CA ASN A 315 6.98 7.55 -2.21
C ASN A 315 6.63 7.45 -0.72
N GLU A 316 6.91 8.49 0.07
CA GLU A 316 6.55 8.52 1.49
C GLU A 316 5.03 8.52 1.65
N ASP A 317 4.35 9.43 0.97
CA ASP A 317 2.92 9.62 1.10
C ASP A 317 2.13 8.45 0.52
N TYR A 318 2.55 7.92 -0.64
CA TYR A 318 1.95 6.72 -1.21
C TYR A 318 2.09 5.54 -0.25
N SER A 319 3.23 5.39 0.43
CA SER A 319 3.44 4.27 1.35
C SER A 319 2.53 4.36 2.57
N ALA A 320 2.41 5.55 3.18
CA ALA A 320 1.48 5.78 4.29
C ALA A 320 0.01 5.62 3.85
N ALA A 321 -0.33 6.15 2.68
CA ALA A 321 -1.66 6.04 2.10
C ALA A 321 -2.04 4.60 1.76
N HIS A 322 -1.10 3.81 1.21
CA HIS A 322 -1.32 2.40 0.93
C HIS A 322 -1.47 1.58 2.20
N VAL A 323 -0.71 1.87 3.28
CA VAL A 323 -0.94 1.22 4.58
C VAL A 323 -2.37 1.50 5.05
N ARG A 324 -2.86 2.76 5.00
CA ARG A 324 -4.27 3.08 5.32
C ARG A 324 -5.25 2.29 4.46
N LEU A 325 -5.08 2.30 3.14
CA LEU A 325 -5.92 1.56 2.20
C LEU A 325 -5.97 0.06 2.57
N SER A 326 -4.81 -0.55 2.82
CA SER A 326 -4.69 -1.98 3.13
C SER A 326 -5.25 -2.41 4.51
N MET A 327 -5.75 -1.43 5.30
CA MET A 327 -6.37 -1.62 6.62
C MET A 327 -7.88 -1.38 6.61
N LEU A 328 -8.47 -0.93 5.49
CA LEU A 328 -9.91 -0.77 5.39
C LEU A 328 -10.62 -2.12 5.59
N GLY A 329 -11.61 -2.18 6.48
CA GLY A 329 -12.33 -3.41 6.82
C GLY A 329 -11.55 -4.41 7.68
N VAL A 330 -10.29 -4.15 8.03
CA VAL A 330 -9.48 -5.07 8.85
C VAL A 330 -9.77 -4.84 10.33
N ASN A 331 -10.45 -5.80 10.96
CA ASN A 331 -10.90 -5.72 12.36
C ASN A 331 -9.99 -6.49 13.35
N ASN A 332 -8.77 -6.84 12.96
CA ASN A 332 -7.78 -7.52 13.79
C ASN A 332 -6.36 -6.97 13.56
N ILE A 333 -6.21 -5.65 13.43
CA ILE A 333 -4.95 -4.96 13.15
C ILE A 333 -3.91 -5.24 14.25
N ASN A 334 -4.34 -5.33 15.52
CA ASN A 334 -3.42 -5.69 16.60
C ASN A 334 -2.81 -7.09 16.44
N ASP A 335 -3.50 -8.01 15.77
CA ASP A 335 -3.05 -9.41 15.60
C ASP A 335 -2.23 -9.62 14.33
N LEU A 336 -2.05 -8.58 13.50
CA LEU A 336 -1.22 -8.67 12.31
C LEU A 336 0.26 -8.79 12.66
N THR A 337 1.04 -9.29 11.71
CA THR A 337 2.50 -9.35 11.77
C THR A 337 3.10 -8.59 10.60
N GLU A 338 4.08 -7.73 10.86
CA GLU A 338 4.82 -7.07 9.79
C GLU A 338 5.79 -8.05 9.10
N CYS A 339 5.59 -8.28 7.81
CA CYS A 339 6.44 -9.13 6.97
C CYS A 339 7.14 -8.36 5.85
N THR A 340 7.31 -7.03 6.00
CA THR A 340 8.01 -6.17 5.03
C THR A 340 9.42 -6.67 4.70
N GLY A 341 10.10 -7.29 5.67
CA GLY A 341 11.45 -7.85 5.49
C GLY A 341 11.55 -8.92 4.40
N THR A 342 10.42 -9.50 3.96
CA THR A 342 10.33 -10.52 2.91
C THR A 342 10.23 -9.95 1.49
N LEU A 343 9.88 -8.65 1.37
CA LEU A 343 9.85 -7.96 0.08
C LEU A 343 11.25 -7.83 -0.51
N PRO A 344 11.40 -7.84 -1.85
CA PRO A 344 12.68 -7.62 -2.50
C PRO A 344 13.23 -6.22 -2.17
N ALA A 345 14.53 -6.03 -2.43
CA ALA A 345 15.16 -4.73 -2.26
C ALA A 345 14.58 -3.70 -3.25
N ALA A 346 14.44 -2.45 -2.80
CA ALA A 346 14.05 -1.33 -3.64
C ALA A 346 15.10 -1.08 -4.73
N ARG A 347 14.64 -0.62 -5.90
CA ARG A 347 15.50 -0.36 -7.05
C ARG A 347 15.50 1.13 -7.35
N ASN A 348 16.52 1.83 -6.86
CA ASN A 348 16.58 3.30 -6.90
C ASN A 348 17.13 3.86 -8.23
N LYS A 349 17.21 3.03 -9.28
CA LYS A 349 17.68 3.42 -10.60
C LYS A 349 16.79 2.78 -11.66
N PHE A 350 16.51 3.55 -12.70
CA PHE A 350 15.91 3.06 -13.93
C PHE A 350 17.04 2.61 -14.90
N PRO A 351 16.89 1.47 -15.61
CA PRO A 351 17.84 1.02 -16.63
C PRO A 351 18.05 2.00 -17.80
#